data_AF-A0A561WRZ8-F1
#
_entry.id   AF-A0A561WRZ8-F1
#
_cell.length_a   1.000
_cell.length_b   1.000
_cell.length_c   1.000
_cell.angle_alpha   90.00
_cell.angle_beta   90.00
_cell.angle_gamma   90.00
#
_symmetry.space_group_name_H-M   'P 1'
#
loop_
_entity.id
_entity.type
_entity.pdbx_description
1 polymer ?
#
loop_
_entity_poly.entity_id
_entity_poly.type
_entity_poly.pdbx_seq_one_letter_code
_entity_poly.pdbx_strand_id
1 'polypeptide(L)'
;MKKMFQGFKDFIMRGNVVDLAVGVVIGAAFTAVVTTLTEGFLKPLIQVISGGSGVEAGTFKINKVPFDYASFINAVITFLLTAAVLYFLVVYPLNVLAERRRRGEEPPPKSPSEEVKLLTEIRDALVAQAQAGHGAQPQGNVYGSAVDDILQRRQEPPR
;
A
#
# COMPACT_ATOMS: atom_id res chain seq x y z
N MET A 1 -9.83 -31.34 18.40
CA MET A 1 -9.34 -31.17 17.00
C MET A 1 -10.19 -30.20 16.17
N LYS A 2 -11.52 -30.36 16.03
CA LYS A 2 -12.37 -29.40 15.27
C LYS A 2 -12.17 -27.92 15.65
N LYS A 3 -12.09 -27.61 16.96
CA LYS A 3 -11.87 -26.24 17.45
C LYS A 3 -10.52 -25.63 17.04
N MET A 4 -9.45 -26.43 16.93
CA MET A 4 -8.14 -25.95 16.52
C MET A 4 -8.07 -25.69 15.01
N PHE A 5 -8.68 -26.56 14.20
CA PHE A 5 -8.79 -26.35 12.76
C PHE A 5 -9.64 -25.12 12.43
N GLN A 6 -10.73 -24.88 13.18
CA GLN A 6 -11.53 -23.67 13.08
C GLN A 6 -10.70 -22.42 13.41
N GLY A 7 -9.99 -22.42 14.55
CA GLY A 7 -9.14 -21.30 14.95
C GLY A 7 -7.97 -21.02 13.99
N PHE A 8 -7.41 -22.06 13.36
CA PHE A 8 -6.40 -21.90 12.31
C PHE A 8 -6.99 -21.30 11.04
N LYS A 9 -8.16 -21.75 10.61
CA LYS A 9 -8.89 -21.15 9.48
C LYS A 9 -9.18 -19.68 9.75
N ASP A 10 -9.69 -19.34 10.94
CA ASP A 10 -10.01 -17.96 11.32
C ASP A 10 -8.74 -17.09 11.46
N PHE A 11 -7.59 -17.69 11.76
CA PHE A 11 -6.29 -17.02 11.74
C PHE A 11 -5.82 -16.71 10.32
N ILE A 12 -5.83 -17.69 9.42
CA ILE A 12 -5.42 -17.49 8.01
C ILE A 12 -6.40 -16.57 7.29
N MET A 13 -7.71 -16.67 7.56
CA MET A 13 -8.72 -15.81 6.92
C MET A 13 -8.66 -14.34 7.38
N ARG A 14 -7.79 -13.97 8.33
CA ARG A 14 -7.39 -12.57 8.50
C ARG A 14 -6.60 -12.16 7.26
N GLY A 15 -7.24 -11.43 6.34
CA GLY A 15 -6.72 -11.13 4.99
C GLY A 15 -5.26 -10.68 4.91
N ASN A 16 -4.78 -9.93 5.91
CA ASN A 16 -3.38 -9.49 5.99
C ASN A 16 -2.36 -10.66 6.02
N VAL A 17 -2.73 -11.84 6.53
CA VAL A 17 -1.84 -13.00 6.64
C VAL A 17 -1.71 -13.74 5.30
N VAL A 18 -2.83 -13.89 4.58
CA VAL A 18 -2.85 -14.60 3.28
C VAL A 18 -2.07 -13.81 2.24
N ASP A 19 -2.30 -12.49 2.14
CA ASP A 19 -1.62 -11.65 1.15
C ASP A 19 -0.10 -11.62 1.40
N LEU A 20 0.31 -11.53 2.67
CA LEU A 20 1.71 -11.62 3.05
C LEU A 20 2.31 -12.99 2.71
N ALA A 21 1.62 -14.09 3.07
CA ALA A 21 2.09 -15.44 2.81
C ALA A 21 2.25 -15.72 1.31
N VAL A 22 1.27 -15.30 0.50
CA VAL A 22 1.31 -15.44 -0.96
C VAL A 22 2.48 -14.64 -1.55
N GLY A 23 2.68 -13.40 -1.10
CA GLY A 23 3.81 -12.57 -1.53
C GLY A 23 5.17 -13.22 -1.25
N VAL A 24 5.37 -13.80 -0.06
CA VAL A 24 6.62 -14.47 0.32
C VAL A 24 6.86 -15.73 -0.52
N VAL A 25 5.84 -16.57 -0.70
CA VAL A 25 5.95 -17.82 -1.47
C VAL A 25 6.27 -17.54 -2.94
N ILE A 26 5.56 -16.57 -3.54
CA ILE A 26 5.80 -16.17 -4.93
C ILE A 26 7.19 -15.56 -5.09
N GLY A 27 7.61 -14.67 -4.17
CA GLY A 27 8.95 -14.09 -4.19
C GLY A 27 10.07 -15.12 -4.11
N ALA A 28 9.92 -16.14 -3.25
CA ALA A 28 10.86 -17.24 -3.13
C ALA A 28 10.91 -18.08 -4.43
N ALA A 29 9.76 -18.41 -5.01
CA ALA A 29 9.68 -19.18 -6.25
C ALA A 29 10.35 -18.46 -7.43
N PHE A 30 10.09 -17.15 -7.60
CA PHE A 30 10.74 -16.37 -8.66
C PHE A 30 12.25 -16.29 -8.47
N THR A 31 12.71 -16.05 -7.23
CA THR A 31 14.14 -16.01 -6.92
C THR A 31 14.79 -17.36 -7.26
N ALA A 32 14.15 -18.48 -6.91
CA ALA A 32 14.66 -19.81 -7.25
C ALA A 32 14.84 -20.00 -8.76
N VAL A 33 13.88 -19.57 -9.59
CA VAL A 33 13.98 -19.67 -11.06
C VAL A 33 15.19 -18.89 -11.59
N VAL A 34 15.38 -17.65 -11.12
CA VAL A 34 16.52 -16.82 -11.56
C VAL A 34 17.85 -17.42 -11.07
N THR A 35 17.90 -17.90 -9.83
CA THR A 35 19.07 -18.58 -9.28
C THR A 35 19.42 -19.81 -10.12
N THR A 36 18.47 -20.72 -10.39
CA THR A 36 18.70 -21.90 -11.22
C THR A 36 19.17 -21.54 -12.64
N LEU A 37 18.64 -20.48 -13.24
CA LEU A 37 19.11 -19.97 -14.53
C LEU A 37 20.57 -19.51 -14.44
N THR A 38 20.90 -18.70 -13.44
CA THR A 38 22.25 -18.15 -13.29
C THR A 38 23.29 -19.23 -12.95
N GLU A 39 22.95 -20.15 -12.04
CA GLU A 39 23.82 -21.26 -11.68
C GLU A 39 23.98 -22.27 -12.83
N GLY A 40 22.92 -22.54 -13.58
CA GLY A 40 22.93 -23.51 -14.67
C GLY A 40 23.59 -23.00 -15.95
N PHE A 41 23.56 -21.70 -16.21
CA PHE A 41 24.03 -21.13 -17.49
C PHE A 41 25.12 -20.07 -17.30
N LEU A 42 24.91 -19.09 -16.43
CA LEU A 42 25.85 -17.97 -16.27
C LEU A 42 27.12 -18.39 -15.53
N LYS A 43 27.02 -19.14 -14.44
CA LYS A 43 28.19 -19.60 -13.68
C LYS A 43 29.15 -20.43 -14.54
N PRO A 44 28.69 -21.44 -15.32
CA PRO A 44 29.57 -22.14 -16.26
C PRO A 44 30.19 -21.20 -17.31
N LEU A 45 29.45 -20.21 -17.81
CA LEU A 45 29.96 -19.26 -18.79
C LEU A 45 31.07 -18.37 -18.21
N ILE A 46 30.88 -17.87 -16.98
CA ILE A 46 31.90 -17.14 -16.23
C ILE A 46 33.13 -18.01 -16.02
N GLN A 47 32.94 -19.28 -15.63
CA GLN A 47 34.03 -20.24 -15.42
C GLN A 47 34.85 -20.45 -16.69
N VAL A 48 34.21 -20.65 -17.85
CA VAL A 48 34.89 -20.78 -19.15
C VAL A 48 35.71 -19.53 -19.49
N ILE A 49 35.15 -18.34 -19.31
CA ILE A 49 35.85 -17.07 -19.60
C ILE A 49 37.01 -16.83 -18.63
N SER A 50 36.86 -17.24 -17.37
CA SER A 50 37.86 -17.07 -16.31
C SER A 50 39.08 -18.00 -16.42
N GLY A 51 39.17 -18.80 -17.50
CA GLY A 51 40.38 -19.52 -17.87
C GLY A 51 40.52 -20.94 -17.28
N GLY A 52 39.44 -21.59 -16.88
CA GLY A 52 39.53 -22.96 -16.35
C GLY A 52 38.54 -23.96 -16.95
N SER A 53 39.03 -25.17 -17.20
CA SER A 53 38.23 -26.39 -17.36
C SER A 53 38.26 -27.15 -16.02
N GLY A 54 37.20 -27.03 -15.20
CA GLY A 54 37.06 -27.75 -13.93
C GLY A 54 36.73 -26.85 -12.72
N VAL A 55 36.78 -27.43 -11.52
CA VAL A 55 36.39 -26.78 -10.23
C VAL A 55 37.28 -25.58 -9.86
N GLU A 56 38.49 -25.48 -10.42
CA GLU A 56 39.42 -24.36 -10.15
C GLU A 56 39.24 -23.17 -11.10
N ALA A 57 38.31 -23.25 -12.06
CA ALA A 57 37.98 -22.16 -12.96
C ALA A 57 37.40 -20.97 -12.16
N GLY A 58 38.07 -19.82 -12.21
CA GLY A 58 37.63 -18.64 -11.47
C GLY A 58 38.00 -18.65 -9.99
N THR A 59 39.03 -19.43 -9.62
CA THR A 59 39.60 -19.45 -8.26
C THR A 59 41.08 -19.06 -8.30
N PHE A 60 41.51 -18.16 -7.41
CA PHE A 60 42.93 -17.92 -7.16
C PHE A 60 43.30 -18.36 -5.74
N LYS A 61 44.56 -18.77 -5.52
CA LYS A 61 45.02 -19.23 -4.20
C LYS A 61 46.00 -18.23 -3.60
N ILE A 62 45.73 -17.77 -2.37
CA ILE A 62 46.69 -17.03 -1.54
C ILE A 62 47.04 -17.92 -0.36
N ASN A 63 48.32 -18.25 -0.16
CA ASN A 63 48.78 -19.11 0.94
C ASN A 63 48.01 -20.44 1.08
N LYS A 64 47.68 -21.09 -0.06
CA LYS A 64 46.87 -22.33 -0.14
C LYS A 64 45.38 -22.16 0.21
N VAL A 65 44.91 -20.95 0.46
CA VAL A 65 43.48 -20.66 0.64
C VAL A 65 42.86 -20.34 -0.73
N PRO A 66 41.84 -21.09 -1.20
CA PRO A 66 41.15 -20.81 -2.45
C PRO A 66 40.17 -19.64 -2.31
N PHE A 67 40.25 -18.67 -3.23
CA PHE A 67 39.33 -17.55 -3.38
C PHE A 67 38.55 -17.70 -4.68
N ASP A 68 37.29 -18.11 -4.59
CA ASP A 68 36.38 -18.28 -5.72
C ASP A 68 35.68 -16.95 -6.06
N TYR A 69 36.30 -16.17 -6.94
CA TYR A 69 35.72 -14.91 -7.38
C TYR A 69 34.64 -15.11 -8.44
N ALA A 70 34.63 -16.24 -9.15
CA ALA A 70 33.58 -16.55 -10.13
C ALA A 70 32.21 -16.73 -9.47
N SER A 71 32.13 -17.40 -8.32
CA SER A 71 30.89 -17.49 -7.55
C SER A 71 30.41 -16.12 -7.04
N PHE A 72 31.34 -15.24 -6.66
CA PHE A 72 30.99 -13.88 -6.24
C PHE A 72 30.41 -13.06 -7.42
N ILE A 73 31.09 -13.05 -8.57
CA ILE A 73 30.60 -12.36 -9.78
C ILE A 73 29.24 -12.93 -10.19
N ASN A 74 29.08 -14.25 -10.16
CA ASN A 74 27.79 -14.89 -10.42
C ASN A 74 26.71 -14.35 -9.48
N ALA A 75 26.95 -14.33 -8.16
CA ALA A 75 25.98 -13.83 -7.18
C ALA A 75 25.57 -12.37 -7.44
N VAL A 76 26.53 -11.51 -7.83
CA VAL A 76 26.23 -10.12 -8.21
C VAL A 76 25.35 -10.06 -9.46
N ILE A 77 25.66 -10.85 -10.48
CA ILE A 77 24.84 -10.92 -11.71
C ILE A 77 23.45 -11.47 -11.41
N THR A 78 23.33 -12.55 -10.64
CA THR A 78 22.05 -13.13 -10.20
C THR A 78 21.20 -12.11 -9.46
N PHE A 79 21.81 -11.31 -8.57
CA PHE A 79 21.12 -10.25 -7.86
C PHE A 79 20.59 -9.17 -8.81
N LEU A 80 21.44 -8.68 -9.72
CA LEU A 80 21.05 -7.66 -10.70
C LEU A 80 19.95 -8.15 -11.64
N LEU A 81 20.03 -9.40 -12.10
CA LEU A 81 18.98 -10.00 -12.93
C LEU A 81 17.68 -10.19 -12.17
N THR A 82 17.73 -10.69 -10.94
CA THR A 82 16.54 -10.82 -10.09
C THR A 82 15.87 -9.47 -9.88
N ALA A 83 16.65 -8.44 -9.54
CA ALA A 83 16.17 -7.08 -9.35
C ALA A 83 15.57 -6.50 -10.64
N ALA A 84 16.23 -6.70 -11.79
CA ALA A 84 15.74 -6.24 -13.08
C ALA A 84 14.41 -6.90 -13.47
N VAL A 85 14.30 -8.22 -13.29
CA VAL A 85 13.07 -8.98 -13.58
C VAL A 85 11.93 -8.54 -12.66
N LEU A 86 12.17 -8.42 -11.35
CA LEU A 86 11.16 -7.93 -10.41
C LEU A 86 10.73 -6.49 -10.73
N TYR A 87 11.68 -5.63 -11.10
CA TYR A 87 11.36 -4.27 -11.50
C TYR A 87 10.48 -4.23 -12.74
N PHE A 88 10.85 -4.93 -13.82
CA PHE A 88 10.09 -4.91 -15.07
C PHE A 88 8.73 -5.62 -14.98
N LEU A 89 8.64 -6.75 -14.28
CA LEU A 89 7.40 -7.54 -14.21
C LEU A 89 6.44 -7.09 -13.10
N VAL A 90 6.94 -6.51 -12.02
CA VAL A 90 6.11 -6.15 -10.86
C VAL A 90 6.08 -4.64 -10.66
N VAL A 91 7.22 -4.00 -10.47
CA VAL A 91 7.27 -2.58 -10.10
C VAL A 91 6.79 -1.66 -11.23
N TYR A 92 7.27 -1.90 -12.45
CA TYR A 92 6.92 -1.11 -13.63
C TYR A 92 5.41 -1.10 -13.93
N PRO A 93 4.72 -2.25 -14.08
CA PRO A 93 3.28 -2.24 -14.35
C PRO A 93 2.47 -1.65 -13.19
N LEU A 94 2.90 -1.88 -11.95
CA LEU A 94 2.26 -1.26 -10.78
C LEU A 94 2.43 0.26 -10.79
N ASN A 95 3.59 0.77 -11.16
CA ASN A 95 3.83 2.21 -11.28
C ASN A 95 3.03 2.84 -12.43
N VAL A 96 2.94 2.16 -13.58
CA VAL A 96 2.11 2.59 -14.72
C VAL A 96 0.62 2.63 -14.34
N LEU A 97 0.13 1.60 -13.64
CA LEU A 97 -1.25 1.55 -13.17
C LEU A 97 -1.53 2.64 -12.12
N ALA A 98 -0.60 2.86 -11.19
CA ALA A 98 -0.71 3.92 -10.20
C ALA A 98 -0.76 5.31 -10.85
N GLU A 99 0.05 5.54 -11.89
CA GLU A 99 0.05 6.79 -12.64
C GLU A 99 -1.27 7.01 -13.39
N ARG A 100 -1.86 5.96 -13.98
CA ARG A 100 -3.20 6.03 -14.61
C ARG A 100 -4.30 6.38 -13.60
N ARG A 101 -4.27 5.80 -12.40
CA ARG A 101 -5.20 6.17 -11.32
C ARG A 101 -5.04 7.62 -10.87
N ARG A 102 -3.80 8.12 -10.81
CA ARG A 102 -3.51 9.52 -10.45
C ARG A 102 -3.97 10.51 -11.51
N ARG A 103 -3.97 10.11 -12.79
CA ARG A 103 -4.44 10.92 -13.92
C ARG A 103 -5.96 10.89 -14.14
N GLY A 104 -6.71 10.18 -13.30
CA GLY A 104 -8.18 10.14 -13.36
C GLY A 104 -8.75 9.28 -14.50
N GLU A 105 -7.91 8.50 -15.18
CA GLU A 105 -8.29 7.63 -16.30
C GLU A 105 -8.43 6.18 -15.83
N GLU A 106 -9.45 5.89 -15.01
CA GLU A 106 -10.05 4.55 -14.89
C GLU A 106 -11.54 4.68 -14.53
N PRO A 107 -12.41 3.75 -14.99
CA PRO A 107 -13.87 3.83 -14.87
C PRO A 107 -14.30 3.91 -13.40
N PRO A 108 -15.52 4.39 -13.09
CA PRO A 108 -15.97 4.58 -11.71
C PRO A 108 -15.68 3.34 -10.88
N PRO A 109 -15.24 3.49 -9.62
CA PRO A 109 -14.78 2.38 -8.80
C PRO A 109 -15.87 1.29 -8.76
N LYS A 110 -15.45 0.01 -8.67
CA LYS A 110 -16.31 -1.05 -8.11
C LYS A 110 -17.08 -0.39 -6.97
N SER A 111 -18.41 -0.35 -7.09
CA SER A 111 -19.34 0.44 -6.28
C SER A 111 -18.73 0.83 -4.93
N PRO A 112 -18.69 2.12 -4.54
CA PRO A 112 -18.03 2.57 -3.32
C PRO A 112 -18.33 1.59 -2.20
N SER A 113 -17.28 1.17 -1.48
CA SER A 113 -17.43 0.18 -0.40
C SER A 113 -18.60 0.60 0.47
N GLU A 114 -19.35 -0.37 1.01
CA GLU A 114 -20.54 -0.06 1.79
C GLU A 114 -20.23 0.95 2.90
N GLU A 115 -19.03 0.90 3.46
CA GLU A 115 -18.49 1.88 4.40
C GLU A 115 -18.39 3.30 3.80
N VAL A 116 -17.85 3.48 2.60
CA VAL A 116 -17.79 4.80 1.94
C VAL A 116 -19.18 5.32 1.59
N LYS A 117 -20.12 4.44 1.21
CA LYS A 117 -21.53 4.82 1.01
C LYS A 117 -22.16 5.27 2.32
N LEU A 118 -22.00 4.48 3.38
CA LEU A 118 -22.52 4.80 4.71
C LEU A 118 -21.93 6.11 5.24
N LEU A 119 -20.63 6.34 5.06
CA LEU A 119 -19.98 7.59 5.45
C LEU A 119 -20.50 8.79 4.65
N THR A 120 -20.85 8.58 3.38
CA THR A 120 -21.48 9.63 2.54
C THR A 120 -22.89 9.93 3.04
N GLU A 121 -23.69 8.90 3.33
CA GLU A 121 -25.04 9.04 3.89
C GLU A 121 -25.00 9.73 5.28
N ILE A 122 -24.05 9.37 6.14
CA ILE A 122 -23.85 10.01 7.46
C ILE A 122 -23.44 11.48 7.29
N ARG A 123 -22.50 11.79 6.39
CA ARG A 123 -22.11 13.18 6.09
C ARG A 123 -23.31 13.99 5.64
N ASP A 124 -24.10 13.45 4.71
CA ASP A 124 -25.25 14.14 4.14
C ASP A 124 -26.35 14.34 5.20
N ALA A 125 -26.58 13.35 6.07
CA ALA A 125 -27.47 13.48 7.21
C ALA A 125 -27.01 14.54 8.22
N LEU A 126 -25.72 14.60 8.53
CA LEU A 126 -25.15 15.62 9.44
C LEU A 126 -25.22 17.02 8.85
N VAL A 127 -24.94 17.19 7.55
CA VAL A 127 -25.07 18.48 6.86
C VAL A 127 -26.52 18.93 6.86
N ALA A 128 -27.46 18.04 6.56
CA ALA A 128 -28.89 18.34 6.62
C ALA A 128 -29.34 18.74 8.04
N GLN A 129 -28.82 18.06 9.07
CA GLN A 129 -29.12 18.40 10.47
C GLN A 129 -28.50 19.74 10.90
N ALA A 130 -27.27 20.04 10.46
CA ALA A 130 -26.62 21.32 10.71
C ALA A 130 -27.36 22.49 10.05
N GLN A 131 -27.91 22.29 8.85
CA GLN A 131 -28.73 23.27 8.15
C GLN A 131 -30.10 23.45 8.80
N ALA A 132 -30.74 22.37 9.25
CA ALA A 132 -31.99 22.42 10.01
C ALA A 132 -31.83 23.15 11.36
N GLY A 133 -30.68 23.00 12.02
CA GLY A 133 -30.34 23.72 13.25
C GLY A 133 -30.10 25.23 13.06
N HIS A 134 -29.77 25.69 11.85
CA HIS A 134 -29.63 27.11 11.50
C HIS A 134 -30.93 27.75 10.99
N GLY A 135 -31.97 26.95 10.70
CA GLY A 135 -33.28 27.44 10.26
C GLY A 135 -34.31 27.65 11.37
N ALA A 136 -34.05 27.14 12.58
CA ALA A 136 -34.98 27.23 13.71
C ALA A 136 -34.50 28.25 14.76
N GLN A 137 -34.49 29.54 14.38
CA GLN A 137 -34.88 30.71 15.18
C GLN A 137 -34.33 32.01 14.56
N PRO A 138 -35.21 32.91 14.10
CA PRO A 138 -35.18 34.28 14.56
C PRO A 138 -36.27 34.38 15.62
N GLN A 139 -36.00 33.86 16.83
CA GLN A 139 -36.68 34.42 17.99
C GLN A 139 -36.20 35.87 18.04
N GLY A 140 -37.03 36.74 17.47
CA GLY A 140 -36.87 38.17 17.49
C GLY A 140 -36.49 38.58 18.90
N ASN A 141 -35.49 39.44 18.95
CA ASN A 141 -34.79 39.92 20.14
C ASN A 141 -35.78 40.35 21.25
N VAL A 142 -36.29 39.39 22.04
CA VAL A 142 -37.23 39.66 23.15
C VAL A 142 -36.54 40.54 24.19
N TYR A 143 -35.24 40.37 24.35
CA TYR A 143 -34.39 41.21 25.19
C TYR A 143 -34.28 42.65 24.68
N GLY A 144 -34.28 42.87 23.36
CA GLY A 144 -34.27 44.23 22.79
C GLY A 144 -35.61 44.94 22.99
N SER A 145 -36.72 44.26 22.73
CA SER A 145 -38.05 44.88 22.80
C SER A 145 -38.46 45.28 24.23
N ALA A 146 -38.08 44.51 25.25
CA ALA A 146 -38.39 44.84 26.64
C ALA A 146 -37.54 46.03 27.14
N VAL A 147 -36.31 46.18 26.65
CA VAL A 147 -35.46 47.32 26.97
C VAL A 147 -35.97 48.57 26.26
N ASP A 148 -36.36 48.47 24.99
CA ASP A 148 -36.95 49.58 24.23
C ASP A 148 -38.28 50.05 24.85
N ASP A 149 -39.14 49.12 25.30
CA ASP A 149 -40.42 49.44 25.95
C ASP A 149 -40.24 50.14 27.32
N ILE A 150 -39.21 49.76 28.09
CA ILE A 150 -38.85 50.43 29.35
C ILE A 150 -38.26 51.82 29.10
N LEU A 151 -37.48 52.00 28.04
CA LEU A 151 -36.92 53.30 27.67
C LEU A 151 -38.01 54.25 27.13
N GLN A 152 -38.99 53.73 26.39
CA GLN A 152 -40.13 54.52 25.89
C GLN A 152 -41.05 54.98 27.02
N ARG A 153 -41.37 54.11 28.00
CA ARG A 153 -42.18 54.50 29.17
C ARG A 153 -41.55 55.59 30.04
N ARG A 154 -40.23 55.77 29.99
CA ARG A 154 -39.54 56.81 30.78
C ARG A 154 -39.55 58.18 30.09
N GLN A 155 -39.84 58.26 28.80
CA GLN A 155 -39.75 59.50 28.02
C GLN A 155 -41.07 60.26 27.85
N GLU A 156 -42.20 59.77 28.37
CA GLU A 156 -43.43 60.57 28.38
C GLU A 156 -43.46 61.51 29.60
N PRO A 157 -43.36 62.84 29.42
CA PRO A 157 -43.57 63.79 30.50
C PRO A 157 -45.06 63.83 30.88
N PRO A 158 -45.41 64.02 32.16
CA PRO A 158 -46.80 64.15 32.55
C PRO A 158 -47.36 65.51 32.09
N ARG A 159 -48.22 65.45 31.07
CA ARG A 159 -49.03 66.53 30.44
C ARG A 159 -48.31 67.52 29.54
#